data_AF-A0A2W7AWB8-F1
#
_entry.id   AF-A0A2W7AWB8-F1
#
_cell.length_a   1.000
_cell.length_b   1.000
_cell.length_c   1.000
_cell.angle_alpha   90.00
_cell.angle_beta   90.00
_cell.angle_gamma   90.00
#
_symmetry.space_group_name_H-M   'P 1'
#
loop_
_entity.id
_entity.type
_entity.pdbx_description
1 polymer ?
#
loop_
_entity_poly.entity_id
_entity_poly.type
_entity_poly.pdbx_seq_one_letter_code
_entity_poly.pdbx_strand_id
1 'polypeptide(L)'
;MISKLFLSILGATLALLGGDWLTATPAIAENQDPVQEEESSSNLEQVTSVSQLTDVRPTDWAFQALQSLVERYGCIVGYPDKTFRGNRALSRYEFAAGLNACLDKIQELIAAATADFVKKEDLLVVQKLQEEFAAELAALRGRVDALDIRTATLEKQQFSTTTKLRTELITYLADAFGEDAGRSNNTNIGYRLRLDFDTSFTGKDRLRTRLQSTNLRKFDISGNLSDETRFLATGTNSNSEVTLNRLQYRFPVGEKLTVFLDANSIDPSIVTDPITPFNDQATGSTSNFAQINPVWFPIGNQAGAAINYAISPNFQLDFGYQGESDSPNNPQLGLFNAGYSAFAHLIFYSGTFKLVLYQFLVDG
;
A
#
# COMPACT_ATOMS: atom_id res chain seq x y z
N MET A 1 -34.27 16.27 45.48
CA MET A 1 -33.06 16.92 44.94
C MET A 1 -32.58 16.03 43.78
N ILE A 2 -32.75 16.50 42.53
CA ILE A 2 -32.28 15.91 41.24
C ILE A 2 -32.00 14.38 41.28
N SER A 3 -32.96 13.45 41.14
CA SER A 3 -34.07 13.22 40.18
C SER A 3 -33.70 12.28 39.01
N LYS A 4 -34.48 11.21 38.82
CA LYS A 4 -34.42 10.24 37.71
C LYS A 4 -35.62 10.43 36.76
N LEU A 5 -35.41 10.37 35.45
CA LEU A 5 -36.44 10.09 34.42
C LEU A 5 -35.79 9.13 33.37
N PHE A 6 -36.47 8.18 32.70
CA PHE A 6 -37.70 8.22 31.86
C PHE A 6 -37.51 9.05 30.58
N LEU A 7 -38.02 8.71 29.37
CA LEU A 7 -39.08 7.75 28.95
C LEU A 7 -38.81 7.20 27.51
N SER A 8 -39.61 6.24 27.03
CA SER A 8 -39.51 5.58 25.70
C SER A 8 -40.77 5.74 24.81
N ILE A 9 -40.60 6.06 23.51
CA ILE A 9 -41.62 6.10 22.41
C ILE A 9 -40.87 5.79 21.07
N LEU A 10 -41.29 5.04 20.02
CA LEU A 10 -42.46 4.20 19.64
C LEU A 10 -43.35 4.74 18.47
N GLY A 11 -43.43 3.99 17.35
CA GLY A 11 -44.29 4.23 16.15
C GLY A 11 -43.49 4.56 14.87
N ALA A 12 -43.65 3.98 13.66
CA ALA A 12 -44.56 2.99 13.02
C ALA A 12 -45.80 3.49 12.23
N THR A 13 -45.62 3.76 10.91
CA THR A 13 -46.57 3.72 9.75
C THR A 13 -45.75 3.79 8.43
N LEU A 14 -46.02 3.20 7.24
CA LEU A 14 -47.04 2.31 6.64
C LEU A 14 -48.00 2.95 5.59
N ALA A 15 -48.05 2.35 4.37
CA ALA A 15 -49.09 2.46 3.30
C ALA A 15 -49.26 3.82 2.54
N LEU A 16 -49.76 3.93 1.28
CA LEU A 16 -50.20 2.97 0.23
C LEU A 16 -50.34 3.64 -1.19
N LEU A 17 -50.40 2.84 -2.28
CA LEU A 17 -50.81 3.17 -3.69
C LEU A 17 -49.90 4.13 -4.49
N GLY A 18 -49.78 4.12 -5.84
CA GLY A 18 -50.35 3.32 -6.96
C GLY A 18 -50.40 4.19 -8.24
N GLY A 19 -50.27 3.74 -9.50
CA GLY A 19 -50.05 2.42 -10.13
C GLY A 19 -49.73 2.55 -11.65
N ASP A 20 -49.62 1.44 -12.39
CA ASP A 20 -49.10 1.39 -13.78
C ASP A 20 -50.06 1.86 -14.90
N TRP A 21 -49.49 2.35 -16.02
CA TRP A 21 -50.08 2.32 -17.39
C TRP A 21 -48.98 2.07 -18.45
N LEU A 22 -49.36 1.60 -19.65
CA LEU A 22 -48.50 0.81 -20.56
C LEU A 22 -48.24 1.42 -21.97
N THR A 23 -47.06 1.09 -22.52
CA THR A 23 -46.72 0.82 -23.96
C THR A 23 -47.04 1.83 -25.08
N ALA A 24 -46.06 2.09 -25.99
CA ALA A 24 -46.08 1.72 -27.43
C ALA A 24 -44.94 2.40 -28.23
N THR A 25 -44.64 1.91 -29.44
CA THR A 25 -43.57 2.43 -30.35
C THR A 25 -44.11 2.67 -31.80
N PRO A 26 -43.35 2.76 -32.92
CA PRO A 26 -43.41 3.95 -33.80
C PRO A 26 -43.84 3.68 -35.28
N ALA A 27 -43.91 4.73 -36.12
CA ALA A 27 -44.10 4.63 -37.57
C ALA A 27 -43.49 5.82 -38.35
N ILE A 28 -43.28 5.66 -39.67
CA ILE A 28 -42.62 6.59 -40.63
C ILE A 28 -43.38 6.54 -41.98
N ALA A 29 -43.49 7.66 -42.73
CA ALA A 29 -43.35 7.75 -44.22
C ALA A 29 -43.87 9.07 -44.84
N GLU A 30 -43.15 9.60 -45.83
CA GLU A 30 -43.63 10.45 -46.95
C GLU A 30 -42.69 10.26 -48.17
N ASN A 31 -43.09 10.59 -49.40
CA ASN A 31 -42.59 9.90 -50.62
C ASN A 31 -42.32 10.79 -51.88
N GLN A 32 -41.27 10.44 -52.63
CA GLN A 32 -41.09 10.46 -54.11
C GLN A 32 -40.86 11.74 -54.98
N ASP A 33 -39.61 11.88 -55.48
CA ASP A 33 -39.16 11.66 -56.91
C ASP A 33 -39.60 12.63 -58.08
N PRO A 34 -38.98 12.58 -59.31
CA PRO A 34 -37.62 13.07 -59.66
C PRO A 34 -37.52 13.76 -61.09
N VAL A 35 -36.35 13.69 -61.79
CA VAL A 35 -36.04 14.07 -63.23
C VAL A 35 -35.89 15.60 -63.47
N GLN A 36 -34.80 16.23 -63.98
CA GLN A 36 -33.88 16.03 -65.15
C GLN A 36 -34.50 16.52 -66.50
N GLU A 37 -33.82 17.02 -67.56
CA GLU A 37 -32.43 17.45 -67.91
C GLU A 37 -32.54 18.54 -69.05
N GLU A 38 -31.59 19.03 -69.87
CA GLU A 38 -30.24 18.63 -70.35
C GLU A 38 -29.40 19.88 -70.85
N GLU A 39 -28.73 19.83 -72.03
CA GLU A 39 -27.72 20.74 -72.64
C GLU A 39 -28.24 22.01 -73.42
N SER A 40 -27.47 23.07 -73.74
CA SER A 40 -26.27 23.04 -74.62
C SER A 40 -25.48 24.37 -74.81
N SER A 41 -24.14 24.23 -74.91
CA SER A 41 -23.13 25.11 -75.55
C SER A 41 -22.94 26.59 -75.11
N SER A 42 -21.68 26.97 -74.88
CA SER A 42 -21.27 28.28 -74.35
C SER A 42 -20.68 29.24 -75.40
N ASN A 43 -20.84 30.55 -75.16
CA ASN A 43 -19.87 31.55 -75.59
C ASN A 43 -18.91 31.85 -74.43
N LEU A 44 -17.70 32.31 -74.70
CA LEU A 44 -16.74 32.72 -73.67
C LEU A 44 -17.18 34.07 -73.07
N GLU A 45 -17.92 34.02 -71.96
CA GLU A 45 -18.46 35.21 -71.32
C GLU A 45 -17.38 36.08 -70.67
N GLN A 46 -17.33 37.34 -71.11
CA GLN A 46 -16.43 38.35 -70.56
C GLN A 46 -16.94 38.81 -69.18
N VAL A 47 -16.30 38.35 -68.10
CA VAL A 47 -16.69 38.71 -66.73
C VAL A 47 -16.63 40.23 -66.54
N THR A 48 -17.81 40.83 -66.35
CA THR A 48 -17.98 42.25 -66.03
C THR A 48 -17.97 42.42 -64.52
N SER A 49 -17.07 43.24 -63.97
CA SER A 49 -17.04 43.50 -62.52
C SER A 49 -18.30 44.24 -62.08
N VAL A 50 -18.72 44.07 -60.82
CA VAL A 50 -20.02 44.61 -60.35
C VAL A 50 -20.06 46.14 -60.43
N SER A 51 -18.90 46.78 -60.30
CA SER A 51 -18.67 48.22 -60.53
C SER A 51 -18.95 48.71 -61.96
N GLN A 52 -19.16 47.82 -62.94
CA GLN A 52 -19.50 48.16 -64.32
C GLN A 52 -21.00 48.01 -64.64
N LEU A 53 -21.79 47.49 -63.70
CA LEU A 53 -23.24 47.30 -63.86
C LEU A 53 -23.96 48.63 -63.62
N THR A 54 -24.86 48.98 -64.54
CA THR A 54 -25.51 50.31 -64.57
C THR A 54 -26.73 50.42 -63.65
N ASP A 55 -27.22 49.31 -63.12
CA ASP A 55 -28.44 49.19 -62.31
C ASP A 55 -28.21 48.73 -60.86
N VAL A 56 -26.95 48.52 -60.44
CA VAL A 56 -26.58 48.13 -59.07
C VAL A 56 -25.68 49.20 -58.46
N ARG A 57 -26.08 49.82 -57.36
CA ARG A 57 -25.30 50.89 -56.70
C ARG A 57 -24.56 50.34 -55.47
N PRO A 58 -23.43 50.94 -55.06
CA PRO A 58 -22.70 50.55 -53.85
C PRO A 58 -23.50 50.62 -52.53
N THR A 59 -24.65 51.31 -52.53
CA THR A 59 -25.57 51.43 -51.39
C THR A 59 -26.69 50.38 -51.39
N ASP A 60 -26.85 49.59 -52.46
CA ASP A 60 -27.91 48.59 -52.55
C ASP A 60 -27.49 47.31 -51.81
N TRP A 61 -28.41 46.74 -51.03
CA TRP A 61 -28.14 45.64 -50.09
C TRP A 61 -27.47 44.40 -50.73
N ALA A 62 -27.74 44.15 -52.01
CA ALA A 62 -27.19 43.02 -52.76
C ALA A 62 -25.74 43.24 -53.24
N PHE A 63 -25.21 44.47 -53.21
CA PHE A 63 -23.92 44.82 -53.81
C PHE A 63 -22.76 43.95 -53.30
N GLN A 64 -22.64 43.76 -51.97
CA GLN A 64 -21.57 42.94 -51.38
C GLN A 64 -21.69 41.44 -51.73
N ALA A 65 -22.92 40.93 -51.87
CA ALA A 65 -23.16 39.54 -52.25
C ALA A 65 -22.80 39.31 -53.73
N LEU A 66 -23.25 40.21 -54.62
CA LEU A 66 -22.89 40.17 -56.03
C LEU A 66 -21.38 40.36 -56.22
N GLN A 67 -20.76 41.31 -55.53
CA GLN A 67 -19.32 41.53 -55.60
C GLN A 67 -18.55 40.25 -55.23
N SER A 68 -18.98 39.54 -54.18
CA SER A 68 -18.39 38.26 -53.81
C SER A 68 -18.57 37.20 -54.91
N LEU A 69 -19.78 37.03 -55.44
CA LEU A 69 -20.10 35.99 -56.43
C LEU A 69 -19.41 36.22 -57.79
N VAL A 70 -19.27 37.48 -58.21
CA VAL A 70 -18.64 37.87 -59.48
C VAL A 70 -17.12 37.98 -59.36
N GLU A 71 -16.59 38.68 -58.35
CA GLU A 71 -15.16 39.02 -58.27
C GLU A 71 -14.32 37.99 -57.52
N ARG A 72 -14.92 37.21 -56.59
CA ARG A 72 -14.22 36.19 -55.80
C ARG A 72 -14.51 34.75 -56.25
N TYR A 73 -15.74 34.47 -56.69
CA TYR A 73 -16.13 33.13 -57.15
C TYR A 73 -16.29 33.03 -58.68
N GLY A 74 -16.31 34.15 -59.42
CA GLY A 74 -16.33 34.17 -60.88
C GLY A 74 -17.56 33.51 -61.50
N CYS A 75 -18.66 33.35 -60.75
CA CYS A 75 -19.69 32.37 -61.05
C CYS A 75 -21.03 32.94 -61.54
N ILE A 76 -21.15 34.27 -61.57
CA ILE A 76 -22.30 34.99 -62.10
C ILE A 76 -21.75 36.06 -63.06
N VAL A 77 -22.43 36.27 -64.18
CA VAL A 77 -22.10 37.30 -65.18
C VAL A 77 -23.30 38.24 -65.33
N GLY A 78 -23.05 39.54 -65.49
CA GLY A 78 -24.08 40.50 -65.85
C GLY A 78 -24.56 40.31 -67.30
N TYR A 79 -25.77 40.78 -67.61
CA TYR A 79 -26.27 40.74 -68.99
C TYR A 79 -25.36 41.58 -69.92
N PRO A 80 -25.24 41.24 -71.22
CA PRO A 80 -24.36 41.95 -72.16
C PRO A 80 -24.63 43.45 -72.34
N ASP A 81 -25.79 43.94 -71.90
CA ASP A 81 -26.15 45.36 -71.85
C ASP A 81 -25.62 46.10 -70.60
N LYS A 82 -24.82 45.43 -69.77
CA LYS A 82 -24.29 45.91 -68.48
C LYS A 82 -25.38 46.19 -67.44
N THR A 83 -26.36 45.29 -67.36
CA THR A 83 -27.37 45.26 -66.30
C THR A 83 -27.37 43.93 -65.54
N PHE A 84 -27.82 43.93 -64.29
CA PHE A 84 -28.16 42.72 -63.53
C PHE A 84 -29.65 42.39 -63.59
N ARG A 85 -30.49 43.40 -63.86
CA ARG A 85 -31.96 43.35 -63.93
C ARG A 85 -32.62 42.92 -62.62
N GLY A 86 -32.01 43.28 -61.48
CA GLY A 86 -32.48 42.91 -60.14
C GLY A 86 -33.90 43.37 -59.77
N ASN A 87 -34.48 44.30 -60.53
CA ASN A 87 -35.88 44.75 -60.40
C ASN A 87 -36.89 43.88 -61.18
N ARG A 88 -36.45 42.83 -61.90
CA ARG A 88 -37.30 41.87 -62.62
C ARG A 88 -37.60 40.66 -61.74
N ALA A 89 -38.85 40.20 -61.73
CA ALA A 89 -39.18 38.87 -61.20
C ALA A 89 -38.52 37.78 -62.06
N LEU A 90 -37.59 37.04 -61.48
CA LEU A 90 -36.85 35.96 -62.12
C LEU A 90 -37.63 34.64 -62.05
N SER A 91 -37.56 33.79 -63.08
CA SER A 91 -38.21 32.48 -63.05
C SER A 91 -37.43 31.46 -62.20
N ARG A 92 -38.13 30.44 -61.70
CA ARG A 92 -37.53 29.36 -60.90
C ARG A 92 -36.42 28.60 -61.65
N TYR A 93 -36.55 28.46 -62.97
CA TYR A 93 -35.57 27.79 -63.82
C TYR A 93 -34.31 28.65 -64.02
N GLU A 94 -34.45 29.96 -64.27
CA GLU A 94 -33.31 30.88 -64.35
C GLU A 94 -32.52 30.92 -63.03
N PHE A 95 -33.20 30.82 -61.87
CA PHE A 95 -32.51 30.76 -60.57
C PHE A 95 -31.73 29.45 -60.39
N ALA A 96 -32.35 28.31 -60.73
CA ALA A 96 -31.72 27.00 -60.60
C ALA A 96 -30.48 26.87 -61.48
N ALA A 97 -30.55 27.33 -62.74
CA ALA A 97 -29.41 27.30 -63.67
C ALA A 97 -28.23 28.14 -63.17
N GLY A 98 -28.47 29.39 -62.74
CA GLY A 98 -27.42 30.25 -62.19
C GLY A 98 -26.83 29.74 -60.88
N LEU A 99 -27.64 29.11 -60.02
CA LEU A 99 -27.16 28.49 -58.79
C LEU A 99 -26.29 27.26 -59.07
N ASN A 100 -26.68 26.40 -60.01
CA ASN A 100 -25.92 25.19 -60.35
C ASN A 100 -24.53 25.56 -60.88
N ALA A 101 -24.47 26.46 -61.87
CA ALA A 101 -23.20 26.94 -62.44
C ALA A 101 -22.26 27.52 -61.37
N CYS A 102 -22.80 28.16 -60.32
CA CYS A 102 -21.98 28.63 -59.21
C CYS A 102 -21.55 27.53 -58.23
N LEU A 103 -22.39 26.53 -57.96
CA LEU A 103 -22.01 25.35 -57.19
C LEU A 103 -20.94 24.52 -57.91
N ASP A 104 -21.00 24.41 -59.24
CA ASP A 104 -19.98 23.75 -60.06
C ASP A 104 -18.63 24.49 -59.97
N LYS A 105 -18.64 25.83 -60.11
CA LYS A 105 -17.42 26.64 -60.00
C LYS A 105 -16.84 26.63 -58.57
N ILE A 106 -17.68 26.59 -57.55
CA ILE A 106 -17.26 26.43 -56.15
C ILE A 106 -16.64 25.04 -55.92
N GLN A 107 -17.19 23.97 -56.50
CA GLN A 107 -16.59 22.63 -56.42
C GLN A 107 -15.23 22.56 -57.11
N GLU A 108 -15.05 23.19 -58.27
CA GLU A 108 -13.75 23.31 -58.95
C GLU A 108 -12.71 24.01 -58.06
N LEU A 109 -13.08 25.13 -57.44
CA LEU A 109 -12.22 25.87 -56.51
C LEU A 109 -11.89 25.08 -55.23
N ILE A 110 -12.84 24.29 -54.71
CA ILE A 110 -12.60 23.39 -53.57
C ILE A 110 -11.66 22.25 -53.97
N ALA A 111 -11.82 21.64 -55.15
CA ALA A 111 -10.92 20.60 -55.65
C ALA A 111 -9.49 21.12 -55.83
N ALA A 112 -9.34 22.33 -56.40
CA ALA A 112 -8.04 22.99 -56.52
C ALA A 112 -7.41 23.30 -55.14
N ALA A 113 -8.20 23.79 -54.18
CA ALA A 113 -7.71 24.12 -52.84
C ALA A 113 -7.38 22.89 -51.97
N THR A 114 -8.11 21.78 -52.14
CA THR A 114 -7.92 20.55 -51.33
C THR A 114 -6.75 19.68 -51.80
N ALA A 115 -6.28 19.85 -53.04
CA ALA A 115 -5.10 19.16 -53.55
C ALA A 115 -3.81 19.43 -52.75
N ASP A 116 -3.72 20.59 -52.07
CA ASP A 116 -2.55 20.99 -51.27
C ASP A 116 -2.55 20.44 -49.82
N PHE A 117 -3.64 19.81 -49.34
CA PHE A 117 -3.80 19.43 -47.93
C PHE A 117 -3.23 18.05 -47.53
N VAL A 118 -2.73 17.26 -48.48
CA VAL A 118 -2.03 15.99 -48.20
C VAL A 118 -0.77 15.91 -49.06
N LYS A 119 0.23 16.71 -48.71
CA LYS A 119 1.53 16.67 -49.40
C LYS A 119 2.27 15.39 -49.02
N LYS A 120 2.96 14.79 -50.00
CA LYS A 120 3.79 13.60 -49.74
C LYS A 120 4.95 13.95 -48.81
N GLU A 121 5.42 15.20 -48.86
CA GLU A 121 6.36 15.77 -47.90
C GLU A 121 5.92 15.58 -46.44
N ASP A 122 4.66 15.90 -46.09
CA ASP A 122 4.18 15.80 -44.69
C ASP A 122 4.10 14.35 -44.22
N LEU A 123 3.69 13.42 -45.09
CA LEU A 123 3.69 11.99 -44.79
C LEU A 123 5.13 11.46 -44.58
N LEU A 124 6.10 11.93 -45.36
CA LEU A 124 7.52 11.60 -45.19
C LEU A 124 8.10 12.20 -43.90
N VAL A 125 7.69 13.42 -43.52
CA VAL A 125 8.06 14.03 -42.24
C VAL A 125 7.49 13.21 -41.07
N VAL A 126 6.21 12.80 -41.12
CA VAL A 126 5.61 11.97 -40.07
C VAL A 126 6.25 10.58 -40.00
N GLN A 127 6.55 9.93 -41.14
CA GLN A 127 7.30 8.67 -41.15
C GLN A 127 8.69 8.83 -40.53
N LYS A 128 9.44 9.86 -40.92
CA LYS A 128 10.78 10.11 -40.38
C LYS A 128 10.74 10.41 -38.87
N LEU A 129 9.78 11.19 -38.39
CA LEU A 129 9.58 11.42 -36.95
C LEU A 129 9.17 10.13 -36.22
N GLN A 130 8.39 9.24 -36.85
CA GLN A 130 8.09 7.92 -36.28
C GLN A 130 9.34 7.04 -36.18
N GLU A 131 10.24 7.04 -37.18
CA GLU A 131 11.52 6.33 -37.11
C GLU A 131 12.46 6.91 -36.05
N GLU A 132 12.61 8.25 -36.00
CA GLU A 132 13.46 8.95 -35.03
C GLU A 132 12.97 8.75 -33.58
N PHE A 133 11.65 8.79 -33.34
CA PHE A 133 11.08 8.55 -32.01
C PHE A 133 10.85 7.07 -31.66
N ALA A 134 10.89 6.12 -32.61
CA ALA A 134 10.70 4.70 -32.30
C ALA A 134 11.75 4.16 -31.32
N ALA A 135 13.01 4.56 -31.49
CA ALA A 135 14.10 4.19 -30.60
C ALA A 135 13.93 4.81 -29.19
N GLU A 136 13.57 6.09 -29.10
CA GLU A 136 13.32 6.79 -27.84
C GLU A 136 12.09 6.25 -27.10
N LEU A 137 11.02 5.90 -27.81
CA LEU A 137 9.83 5.29 -27.22
C LEU A 137 10.10 3.86 -26.74
N ALA A 138 10.92 3.08 -27.45
CA ALA A 138 11.37 1.77 -26.98
C ALA A 138 12.26 1.90 -25.72
N ALA A 139 13.18 2.87 -25.69
CA ALA A 139 14.01 3.16 -24.52
C ALA A 139 13.20 3.66 -23.33
N LEU A 140 12.20 4.53 -23.56
CA LEU A 140 11.29 5.02 -22.52
C LEU A 140 10.42 3.89 -21.97
N ARG A 141 9.88 3.02 -22.84
CA ARG A 141 9.15 1.82 -22.41
C ARG A 141 10.03 0.90 -21.56
N GLY A 142 11.24 0.58 -22.01
CA GLY A 142 12.19 -0.22 -21.22
C GLY A 142 12.55 0.43 -19.87
N ARG A 143 12.55 1.76 -19.77
CA ARG A 143 12.70 2.50 -18.50
C ARG A 143 11.45 2.41 -17.61
N VAL A 144 10.24 2.41 -18.17
CA VAL A 144 8.99 2.19 -17.44
C VAL A 144 8.91 0.74 -16.95
N ASP A 145 9.10 -0.25 -17.82
CA ASP A 145 9.13 -1.68 -17.47
C ASP A 145 10.16 -1.94 -16.34
N ALA A 146 11.35 -1.32 -16.40
CA ALA A 146 12.37 -1.40 -15.35
C ALA A 146 12.01 -0.64 -14.06
N LEU A 147 11.22 0.44 -14.13
CA LEU A 147 10.69 1.15 -12.96
C LEU A 147 9.56 0.37 -12.30
N ASP A 148 8.70 -0.29 -13.06
CA ASP A 148 7.62 -1.15 -12.54
C ASP A 148 8.21 -2.40 -11.87
N ILE A 149 9.21 -3.04 -12.48
CA ILE A 149 9.96 -4.14 -11.85
C ILE A 149 10.62 -3.67 -10.55
N ARG A 150 11.23 -2.47 -10.53
CA ARG A 150 11.83 -1.91 -9.30
C ARG A 150 10.77 -1.58 -8.25
N THR A 151 9.62 -1.03 -8.64
CA THR A 151 8.54 -0.66 -7.73
C THR A 151 7.91 -1.91 -7.13
N ALA A 152 7.53 -2.90 -7.93
CA ALA A 152 7.02 -4.19 -7.45
C ALA A 152 8.04 -4.98 -6.63
N THR A 153 9.35 -4.75 -6.84
CA THR A 153 10.41 -5.29 -5.97
C THR A 153 10.45 -4.55 -4.64
N LEU A 154 10.42 -3.21 -4.66
CA LEU A 154 10.43 -2.37 -3.47
C LEU A 154 9.16 -2.54 -2.63
N GLU A 155 7.99 -2.78 -3.22
CA GLU A 155 6.75 -3.12 -2.51
C GLU A 155 6.86 -4.47 -1.79
N LYS A 156 7.37 -5.50 -2.47
CA LYS A 156 7.66 -6.82 -1.86
C LYS A 156 8.79 -6.76 -0.82
N GLN A 157 9.63 -5.72 -0.89
CA GLN A 157 10.74 -5.44 0.02
C GLN A 157 10.45 -4.23 0.93
N GLN A 158 9.19 -3.79 1.08
CA GLN A 158 8.80 -2.84 2.13
C GLN A 158 8.77 -3.55 3.48
N PHE A 159 9.95 -3.97 3.92
CA PHE A 159 10.18 -4.33 5.30
C PHE A 159 9.91 -3.10 6.15
N SER A 160 8.85 -3.13 6.94
CA SER A 160 8.52 -2.04 7.87
C SER A 160 9.42 -2.16 9.09
N THR A 161 10.70 -1.80 8.92
CA THR A 161 11.82 -1.90 9.88
C THR A 161 11.69 -0.93 11.06
N THR A 162 10.54 -0.96 11.70
CA THR A 162 10.18 -0.17 12.88
C THR A 162 10.88 -0.76 14.10
N THR A 163 12.15 -0.40 14.32
CA THR A 163 12.86 -0.67 15.57
C THR A 163 12.31 0.21 16.68
N LYS A 164 11.77 -0.40 17.74
CA LYS A 164 11.30 0.28 18.94
C LYS A 164 12.27 0.02 20.09
N LEU A 165 12.86 1.07 20.64
CA LEU A 165 13.61 0.99 21.89
C LEU A 165 12.64 0.96 23.07
N ARG A 166 12.86 0.02 24.00
CA ARG A 166 12.25 0.03 25.34
C ARG A 166 13.35 -0.09 26.40
N THR A 167 13.25 0.75 27.43
CA THR A 167 14.24 0.84 28.50
C THR A 167 13.62 0.39 29.81
N GLU A 168 14.28 -0.54 30.51
CA GLU A 168 13.98 -0.95 31.89
C GLU A 168 15.18 -0.50 32.74
N LEU A 169 14.94 0.39 33.71
CA LEU A 169 15.91 0.73 34.75
C LEU A 169 15.29 0.37 36.09
N ILE A 170 15.90 -0.60 36.77
CA ILE A 170 15.61 -0.93 38.17
C ILE A 170 16.77 -0.39 39.00
N THR A 171 16.46 0.27 40.11
CA THR A 171 17.43 0.57 41.16
C THR A 171 16.97 -0.04 42.48
N TYR A 172 17.91 -0.33 43.37
CA TYR A 172 17.60 -0.68 44.75
C TYR A 172 18.58 -0.03 45.73
N LEU A 173 18.09 0.21 46.95
CA LEU A 173 18.91 0.44 48.14
C LEU A 173 18.74 -0.80 49.01
N ALA A 174 19.84 -1.43 49.41
CA ALA A 174 19.82 -2.66 50.20
C ALA A 174 20.97 -2.71 51.20
N ASP A 175 20.78 -3.45 52.29
CA ASP A 175 21.77 -3.62 53.36
C ASP A 175 21.58 -4.99 54.04
N ALA A 176 22.60 -5.46 54.76
CA ALA A 176 22.66 -6.81 55.34
C ALA A 176 23.08 -6.77 56.81
N PHE A 177 22.11 -6.54 57.70
CA PHE A 177 22.34 -6.45 59.15
C PHE A 177 22.44 -7.84 59.80
N GLY A 178 23.51 -8.10 60.55
CA GLY A 178 23.69 -9.30 61.36
C GLY A 178 25.13 -9.47 61.83
N GLU A 179 25.35 -10.28 62.87
CA GLU A 179 26.70 -10.58 63.37
C GLU A 179 27.48 -11.45 62.36
N ASP A 180 26.79 -12.41 61.71
CA ASP A 180 27.35 -13.27 60.66
C ASP A 180 27.52 -12.59 59.29
N ALA A 181 26.98 -11.37 59.09
CA ALA A 181 26.99 -10.68 57.79
C ALA A 181 28.40 -10.22 57.34
N GLY A 182 29.37 -10.20 58.26
CA GLY A 182 30.80 -10.05 57.95
C GLY A 182 31.14 -8.83 57.10
N ARG A 183 31.99 -9.02 56.08
CA ARG A 183 32.38 -7.95 55.12
C ARG A 183 31.30 -7.63 54.07
N SER A 184 30.16 -8.32 54.10
CA SER A 184 29.01 -8.05 53.21
C SER A 184 27.98 -7.11 53.86
N ASN A 185 28.14 -6.79 55.15
CA ASN A 185 27.38 -5.76 55.87
C ASN A 185 27.86 -4.36 55.43
N ASN A 186 27.31 -3.86 54.32
CA ASN A 186 27.53 -2.51 53.82
C ASN A 186 26.37 -2.08 52.91
N THR A 187 25.79 -0.90 53.20
CA THR A 187 24.71 -0.32 52.42
C THR A 187 25.10 -0.16 50.95
N ASN A 188 24.31 -0.73 50.04
CA ASN A 188 24.58 -0.76 48.60
C ASN A 188 23.45 -0.09 47.80
N ILE A 189 23.82 0.75 46.84
CA ILE A 189 22.92 1.23 45.78
C ILE A 189 23.22 0.45 44.50
N GLY A 190 22.26 -0.35 44.10
CA GLY A 190 22.30 -1.16 42.89
C GLY A 190 21.49 -0.54 41.75
N TYR A 191 21.91 -0.81 40.50
CA TYR A 191 21.09 -0.67 39.29
C TYR A 191 21.17 -1.91 38.37
N ARG A 192 20.06 -2.21 37.68
CA ARG A 192 20.02 -3.01 36.44
C ARG A 192 19.40 -2.16 35.34
N LEU A 193 20.15 -1.95 34.27
CA LEU A 193 19.70 -1.32 33.04
C LEU A 193 19.52 -2.38 31.95
N ARG A 194 18.38 -2.40 31.27
CA ARG A 194 18.16 -3.14 30.03
C ARG A 194 17.68 -2.21 28.92
N LEU A 195 18.23 -2.41 27.73
CA LEU A 195 17.82 -1.76 26.48
C LEU A 195 17.35 -2.85 25.52
N ASP A 196 16.04 -2.96 25.36
CA ASP A 196 15.40 -3.84 24.38
C ASP A 196 15.21 -3.09 23.06
N PHE A 197 15.93 -3.49 22.03
CA PHE A 197 15.67 -3.08 20.65
C PHE A 197 14.75 -4.12 20.01
N ASP A 198 13.46 -3.79 19.91
CA ASP A 198 12.44 -4.62 19.25
C ASP A 198 12.26 -4.17 17.80
N THR A 199 12.92 -4.83 16.85
CA THR A 199 12.74 -4.64 15.41
C THR A 199 11.69 -5.61 14.87
N SER A 200 10.83 -5.15 13.97
CA SER A 200 9.95 -5.99 13.15
C SER A 200 10.33 -5.80 11.68
N PHE A 201 10.21 -6.85 10.86
CA PHE A 201 10.47 -6.79 9.41
C PHE A 201 9.17 -6.89 8.60
N THR A 202 8.17 -7.63 9.08
CA THR A 202 6.87 -7.90 8.44
C THR A 202 5.69 -7.28 9.18
N GLY A 203 5.93 -6.69 10.36
CA GLY A 203 4.90 -6.14 11.24
C GLY A 203 4.24 -7.17 12.18
N LYS A 204 4.50 -8.47 12.00
CA LYS A 204 4.00 -9.55 12.88
C LYS A 204 5.11 -10.29 13.65
N ASP A 205 6.33 -10.27 13.12
CA ASP A 205 7.55 -10.79 13.72
C ASP A 205 8.20 -9.78 14.68
N ARG A 206 9.18 -10.26 15.46
CA ARG A 206 10.00 -9.47 16.38
C ARG A 206 11.40 -10.07 16.51
N LEU A 207 12.40 -9.36 16.00
CA LEU A 207 13.79 -9.49 16.44
C LEU A 207 13.98 -8.62 17.68
N ARG A 208 14.38 -9.24 18.80
CA ARG A 208 14.78 -8.58 20.04
C ARG A 208 16.27 -8.73 20.26
N THR A 209 16.96 -7.60 20.26
CA THR A 209 18.32 -7.49 20.79
C THR A 209 18.25 -6.80 22.15
N ARG A 210 18.59 -7.51 23.22
CA ARG A 210 18.63 -6.97 24.59
C ARG A 210 20.07 -6.76 25.03
N LEU A 211 20.45 -5.51 25.26
CA LEU A 211 21.64 -5.18 26.02
C LEU A 211 21.28 -5.06 27.51
N GLN A 212 22.14 -5.55 28.40
CA GLN A 212 21.98 -5.42 29.85
C GLN A 212 23.30 -5.00 30.49
N SER A 213 23.22 -4.08 31.46
CA SER A 213 24.29 -3.79 32.42
C SER A 213 23.70 -3.83 33.83
N THR A 214 24.49 -4.34 34.79
CA THR A 214 24.06 -4.55 36.17
C THR A 214 25.25 -4.53 37.12
N ASN A 215 25.09 -3.86 38.26
CA ASN A 215 25.97 -4.05 39.43
C ASN A 215 25.28 -4.83 40.57
N LEU A 216 24.12 -5.44 40.29
CA LEU A 216 23.26 -6.10 41.27
C LEU A 216 23.85 -7.45 41.69
N ARG A 217 24.60 -7.46 42.80
CA ARG A 217 25.23 -8.65 43.39
C ARG A 217 24.19 -9.52 44.09
N LYS A 218 24.35 -10.84 44.05
CA LYS A 218 23.63 -11.76 44.95
C LYS A 218 23.95 -11.40 46.41
N PHE A 219 22.95 -11.50 47.29
CA PHE A 219 23.17 -11.43 48.74
C PHE A 219 23.55 -12.83 49.24
N ASP A 220 24.85 -13.05 49.42
CA ASP A 220 25.38 -14.32 49.91
C ASP A 220 25.16 -14.45 51.42
N ILE A 221 24.01 -15.03 51.77
CA ILE A 221 23.73 -15.55 53.11
C ILE A 221 24.52 -16.85 53.34
N SER A 222 25.04 -17.05 54.55
CA SER A 222 25.98 -18.12 54.86
C SER A 222 25.33 -19.52 54.86
N GLY A 223 25.54 -20.28 53.78
CA GLY A 223 25.17 -21.69 53.68
C GLY A 223 24.94 -22.14 52.23
N ASN A 224 24.87 -23.45 52.00
CA ASN A 224 24.49 -24.03 50.71
C ASN A 224 22.96 -23.95 50.52
N LEU A 225 22.42 -22.72 50.49
CA LEU A 225 21.02 -22.44 50.23
C LEU A 225 20.80 -22.26 48.72
N SER A 226 19.64 -22.72 48.24
CA SER A 226 19.28 -22.69 46.83
C SER A 226 18.86 -21.28 46.37
N ASP A 227 18.93 -21.05 45.05
CA ASP A 227 18.76 -19.72 44.45
C ASP A 227 17.30 -19.21 44.48
N GLU A 228 16.36 -20.04 44.92
CA GLU A 228 14.95 -19.73 45.16
C GLU A 228 14.75 -18.53 46.11
N THR A 229 15.60 -18.34 47.12
CA THR A 229 15.48 -17.21 48.06
C THR A 229 16.15 -15.92 47.58
N ARG A 230 16.86 -15.93 46.43
CA ARG A 230 17.58 -14.74 45.95
C ARG A 230 16.62 -13.64 45.50
N PHE A 231 17.05 -12.39 45.66
CA PHE A 231 16.35 -11.22 45.13
C PHE A 231 16.47 -11.16 43.60
N LEU A 232 15.35 -11.12 42.89
CA LEU A 232 15.25 -11.31 41.43
C LEU A 232 15.98 -10.28 40.57
N ALA A 233 16.24 -9.09 41.11
CA ALA A 233 17.00 -8.10 40.38
C ALA A 233 18.48 -8.54 40.22
N THR A 234 19.01 -9.33 41.16
CA THR A 234 20.42 -9.73 41.23
C THR A 234 20.86 -10.63 40.07
N GLY A 235 22.09 -10.39 39.61
CA GLY A 235 22.75 -11.16 38.56
C GLY A 235 23.91 -12.00 39.11
N THR A 236 24.25 -13.06 38.38
CA THR A 236 25.42 -13.91 38.65
C THR A 236 26.74 -13.22 38.26
N ASN A 237 26.73 -12.37 37.23
CA ASN A 237 27.76 -11.36 36.96
C ASN A 237 27.21 -9.98 37.36
N SER A 238 28.04 -9.18 38.05
CA SER A 238 27.67 -7.88 38.65
C SER A 238 28.75 -6.79 38.43
N ASN A 239 29.56 -6.91 37.37
CA ASN A 239 30.71 -6.05 37.10
C ASN A 239 30.37 -4.67 36.47
N SER A 240 29.10 -4.27 36.35
CA SER A 240 28.64 -3.11 35.54
C SER A 240 28.86 -3.22 34.02
N GLU A 241 29.46 -4.30 33.54
CA GLU A 241 29.71 -4.56 32.11
C GLU A 241 28.41 -4.55 31.30
N VAL A 242 28.47 -4.02 30.07
CA VAL A 242 27.38 -4.10 29.10
C VAL A 242 27.51 -5.42 28.34
N THR A 243 26.51 -6.28 28.49
CA THR A 243 26.45 -7.61 27.85
C THR A 243 25.26 -7.69 26.90
N LEU A 244 25.39 -8.51 25.85
CA LEU A 244 24.23 -9.03 25.14
C LEU A 244 23.56 -10.05 26.05
N ASN A 245 22.34 -9.75 26.53
CA ASN A 245 21.59 -10.60 27.47
C ASN A 245 20.48 -11.40 26.79
N ARG A 246 20.02 -10.98 25.60
CA ARG A 246 19.20 -11.82 24.72
C ARG A 246 19.36 -11.42 23.26
N LEU A 247 19.38 -12.42 22.39
CA LEU A 247 19.20 -12.24 20.95
C LEU A 247 18.17 -13.26 20.46
N GLN A 248 16.94 -12.81 20.23
CA GLN A 248 15.80 -13.64 19.89
C GLN A 248 15.08 -13.13 18.64
N TYR A 249 14.82 -14.00 17.67
CA TYR A 249 13.90 -13.73 16.57
C TYR A 249 12.65 -14.60 16.70
N ARG A 250 11.48 -13.97 16.81
CA ARG A 250 10.17 -14.65 16.88
C ARG A 250 9.30 -14.24 15.70
N PHE A 251 8.77 -15.21 14.94
CA PHE A 251 7.90 -14.96 13.79
C PHE A 251 6.75 -15.97 13.68
N PRO A 252 5.55 -15.57 13.22
CA PRO A 252 4.46 -16.49 12.94
C PRO A 252 4.67 -17.21 11.61
N VAL A 253 4.17 -18.44 11.53
CA VAL A 253 4.09 -19.27 10.32
C VAL A 253 2.64 -19.66 10.11
N GLY A 254 1.96 -18.95 9.19
CA GLY A 254 0.50 -19.00 9.09
C GLY A 254 -0.18 -18.38 10.32
N GLU A 255 -1.30 -18.97 10.74
CA GLU A 255 -2.12 -18.45 11.85
C GLU A 255 -1.95 -19.22 13.17
N LYS A 256 -1.40 -20.44 13.14
CA LYS A 256 -1.37 -21.36 14.28
C LYS A 256 0.01 -21.63 14.87
N LEU A 257 1.08 -21.42 14.10
CA LEU A 257 2.45 -21.73 14.52
C LEU A 257 3.20 -20.42 14.76
N THR A 258 3.88 -20.30 15.90
CA THR A 258 4.88 -19.26 16.15
C THR A 258 6.22 -19.94 16.37
N VAL A 259 7.26 -19.47 15.69
CA VAL A 259 8.63 -19.98 15.79
C VAL A 259 9.50 -18.96 16.52
N PHE A 260 10.39 -19.46 17.37
CA PHE A 260 11.39 -18.73 18.14
C PHE A 260 12.76 -19.29 17.80
N LEU A 261 13.68 -18.40 17.43
CA LEU A 261 15.10 -18.70 17.22
C LEU A 261 15.89 -17.80 18.19
N ASP A 262 16.68 -18.41 19.06
CA ASP A 262 17.38 -17.71 20.12
C ASP A 262 18.87 -18.07 20.07
N ALA A 263 19.73 -17.05 19.99
CA ALA A 263 21.17 -17.21 19.90
C ALA A 263 21.89 -16.98 21.24
N ASN A 264 21.19 -16.47 22.26
CA ASN A 264 21.76 -16.18 23.58
C ASN A 264 20.65 -16.07 24.65
N SER A 265 20.75 -16.90 25.69
CA SER A 265 19.86 -17.03 26.85
C SER A 265 18.39 -17.27 26.48
N ILE A 266 18.09 -18.52 26.12
CA ILE A 266 16.72 -19.03 26.20
C ILE A 266 16.35 -19.20 27.67
N ASP A 267 15.26 -18.54 28.04
CA ASP A 267 14.54 -18.76 29.28
C ASP A 267 13.19 -19.38 28.85
N PRO A 268 12.91 -20.66 29.15
CA PRO A 268 11.70 -21.31 28.66
C PRO A 268 10.42 -20.55 29.04
N SER A 269 10.40 -19.88 30.21
CA SER A 269 9.25 -19.11 30.72
C SER A 269 8.90 -17.86 29.90
N ILE A 270 9.74 -17.54 28.90
CA ILE A 270 9.59 -16.38 28.00
C ILE A 270 9.17 -16.83 26.59
N VAL A 271 9.20 -18.14 26.32
CA VAL A 271 8.78 -18.76 25.05
C VAL A 271 7.44 -19.51 25.18
N THR A 272 7.08 -19.96 26.37
CA THR A 272 5.86 -20.72 26.68
C THR A 272 5.26 -20.21 28.00
N ASP A 273 3.94 -20.29 28.18
CA ASP A 273 3.23 -19.66 29.31
C ASP A 273 3.45 -20.44 30.63
N PRO A 274 4.05 -19.82 31.67
CA PRO A 274 4.37 -20.51 32.91
C PRO A 274 3.22 -20.60 33.93
N ILE A 275 2.02 -20.13 33.58
CA ILE A 275 0.84 -20.01 34.48
C ILE A 275 1.14 -19.26 35.78
N THR A 276 2.00 -18.24 35.75
CA THR A 276 2.25 -17.36 36.90
C THR A 276 2.13 -15.89 36.48
N PRO A 277 1.34 -15.06 37.20
CA PRO A 277 1.30 -13.62 36.97
C PRO A 277 2.58 -12.91 37.46
N PHE A 278 3.47 -13.62 38.16
CA PHE A 278 4.66 -13.06 38.81
C PHE A 278 5.95 -13.21 37.99
N ASN A 279 5.87 -13.67 36.72
CA ASN A 279 7.05 -13.89 35.88
C ASN A 279 7.77 -12.60 35.40
N ASP A 280 7.20 -11.42 35.66
CA ASP A 280 7.86 -10.18 35.32
C ASP A 280 8.97 -9.84 36.34
N GLN A 281 10.21 -9.72 35.86
CA GLN A 281 11.40 -9.46 36.70
C GLN A 281 11.57 -8.00 37.14
N ALA A 282 10.61 -7.11 36.86
CA ALA A 282 10.62 -5.70 37.27
C ALA A 282 9.39 -5.32 38.12
N THR A 283 8.28 -6.03 37.96
CA THR A 283 6.96 -5.69 38.53
C THR A 283 6.21 -6.88 39.15
N GLY A 284 6.74 -8.10 39.01
CA GLY A 284 6.18 -9.33 39.60
C GLY A 284 6.65 -9.55 41.04
N SER A 285 7.09 -10.78 41.33
CA SER A 285 7.69 -11.12 42.63
C SER A 285 9.01 -10.35 42.86
N THR A 286 9.44 -10.28 44.12
CA THR A 286 10.82 -9.88 44.49
C THR A 286 11.76 -11.07 44.67
N SER A 287 11.26 -12.28 44.97
CA SER A 287 12.05 -13.49 45.17
C SER A 287 11.83 -14.54 44.06
N ASN A 288 12.89 -15.28 43.75
CA ASN A 288 12.92 -16.27 42.67
C ASN A 288 11.86 -17.38 42.86
N PHE A 289 11.67 -17.85 44.10
CA PHE A 289 10.63 -18.81 44.49
C PHE A 289 9.20 -18.38 44.13
N ALA A 290 8.85 -17.13 44.39
CA ALA A 290 7.49 -16.63 44.19
C ALA A 290 7.27 -16.01 42.80
N GLN A 291 8.31 -15.89 41.98
CA GLN A 291 8.17 -15.55 40.56
C GLN A 291 7.63 -16.74 39.77
N ILE A 292 8.29 -17.89 39.88
CA ILE A 292 8.04 -19.05 39.03
C ILE A 292 8.51 -20.34 39.72
N ASN A 293 7.92 -21.48 39.35
CA ASN A 293 8.36 -22.78 39.86
C ASN A 293 9.82 -23.06 39.41
N PRO A 294 10.74 -23.48 40.30
CA PRO A 294 12.14 -23.72 39.97
C PRO A 294 12.41 -24.67 38.79
N VAL A 295 11.46 -25.55 38.42
CA VAL A 295 11.54 -26.41 37.22
C VAL A 295 11.78 -25.62 35.91
N TRP A 296 11.45 -24.33 35.91
CA TRP A 296 11.62 -23.41 34.78
C TRP A 296 13.04 -22.90 34.56
N PHE A 297 13.97 -23.21 35.46
CA PHE A 297 15.38 -22.85 35.34
C PHE A 297 16.30 -24.08 35.11
N PRO A 298 16.21 -24.80 33.97
CA PRO A 298 17.29 -25.69 33.56
C PRO A 298 18.57 -24.86 33.41
N ILE A 299 19.63 -25.27 34.12
CA ILE A 299 20.89 -24.53 34.17
C ILE A 299 21.59 -24.61 32.80
N GLY A 300 22.17 -23.49 32.35
CA GLY A 300 23.09 -23.46 31.21
C GLY A 300 22.51 -23.11 29.83
N ASN A 301 21.18 -23.09 29.63
CA ASN A 301 20.59 -22.88 28.30
C ASN A 301 21.08 -21.60 27.58
N GLN A 302 21.73 -21.77 26.42
CA GLN A 302 22.34 -20.67 25.68
C GLN A 302 21.64 -20.36 24.34
N ALA A 303 21.69 -21.28 23.38
CA ALA A 303 21.11 -21.08 22.04
C ALA A 303 20.27 -22.28 21.62
N GLY A 304 19.32 -22.07 20.71
CA GLY A 304 18.37 -23.11 20.30
C GLY A 304 17.15 -22.57 19.56
N ALA A 305 16.11 -23.39 19.51
CA ALA A 305 14.87 -23.09 18.81
C ALA A 305 13.66 -23.66 19.54
N ALA A 306 12.52 -23.01 19.37
CA ALA A 306 11.27 -23.42 20.00
C ALA A 306 10.05 -22.97 19.19
N ILE A 307 8.91 -23.59 19.46
CA ILE A 307 7.65 -23.37 18.77
C ILE A 307 6.47 -23.31 19.74
N ASN A 308 5.47 -22.48 19.41
CA ASN A 308 4.12 -22.58 19.96
C ASN A 308 3.16 -22.99 18.84
N TYR A 309 2.37 -24.05 19.05
CA TYR A 309 1.36 -24.51 18.09
C TYR A 309 -0.04 -24.48 18.69
N ALA A 310 -0.87 -23.53 18.24
CA ALA A 310 -2.27 -23.41 18.62
C ALA A 310 -3.13 -24.45 17.88
N ILE A 311 -3.32 -25.62 18.52
CA ILE A 311 -4.19 -26.70 18.03
C ILE A 311 -5.62 -26.15 17.85
N SER A 312 -6.14 -25.47 18.88
CA SER A 312 -7.43 -24.79 18.91
C SER A 312 -7.38 -23.57 19.85
N PRO A 313 -8.42 -22.72 19.92
CA PRO A 313 -8.47 -21.58 20.85
C PRO A 313 -8.32 -21.96 22.34
N ASN A 314 -8.51 -23.24 22.68
CA ASN A 314 -8.41 -23.76 24.04
C ASN A 314 -7.17 -24.64 24.27
N PHE A 315 -6.44 -25.02 23.23
CA PHE A 315 -5.32 -25.96 23.32
C PHE A 315 -4.11 -25.49 22.52
N GLN A 316 -2.97 -25.37 23.20
CA GLN A 316 -1.68 -24.99 22.65
C GLN A 316 -0.64 -26.06 23.04
N LEU A 317 0.21 -26.47 22.09
CA LEU A 317 1.33 -27.36 22.32
C LEU A 317 2.63 -26.57 22.07
N ASP A 318 3.46 -26.44 23.09
CA ASP A 318 4.75 -25.79 23.00
C ASP A 318 5.87 -26.83 23.06
N PHE A 319 6.92 -26.60 22.27
CA PHE A 319 8.12 -27.43 22.27
C PHE A 319 9.36 -26.56 22.12
N GLY A 320 10.47 -26.95 22.75
CA GLY A 320 11.77 -26.29 22.57
C GLY A 320 12.94 -27.23 22.74
N TYR A 321 14.06 -26.89 22.10
CA TYR A 321 15.35 -27.57 22.18
C TYR A 321 16.48 -26.54 22.28
N GLN A 322 17.39 -26.73 23.22
CA GLN A 322 18.34 -25.72 23.70
C GLN A 322 19.67 -26.39 24.03
N GLY A 323 20.79 -25.87 23.52
CA GLY A 323 22.11 -26.35 23.91
C GLY A 323 22.56 -25.80 25.27
N GLU A 324 23.31 -26.62 26.00
CA GLU A 324 24.01 -26.23 27.23
C GLU A 324 25.03 -25.10 26.99
N SER A 325 25.46 -24.42 28.06
CA SER A 325 26.36 -23.27 28.01
C SER A 325 27.61 -23.58 27.20
N ASP A 326 27.97 -22.63 26.33
CA ASP A 326 29.20 -22.60 25.54
C ASP A 326 29.35 -23.72 24.50
N SER A 327 28.47 -24.73 24.50
CA SER A 327 28.43 -25.77 23.48
C SER A 327 27.98 -25.23 22.10
N PRO A 328 26.89 -24.46 21.96
CA PRO A 328 26.55 -23.81 20.69
C PRO A 328 27.59 -22.81 20.18
N ASN A 329 28.37 -22.19 21.08
CA ASN A 329 29.47 -21.29 20.74
C ASN A 329 30.74 -22.04 20.27
N ASN A 330 30.84 -23.33 20.57
CA ASN A 330 32.00 -24.17 20.29
C ASN A 330 31.79 -24.93 18.96
N PRO A 331 32.55 -24.63 17.87
CA PRO A 331 32.33 -25.26 16.56
C PRO A 331 32.54 -26.77 16.50
N GLN A 332 33.19 -27.37 17.51
CA GLN A 332 33.41 -28.81 17.63
C GLN A 332 32.23 -29.54 18.31
N LEU A 333 31.48 -28.84 19.18
CA LEU A 333 30.29 -29.38 19.87
C LEU A 333 29.00 -28.97 19.14
N GLY A 334 28.84 -27.67 18.88
CA GLY A 334 27.64 -27.09 18.31
C GLY A 334 26.41 -27.30 19.17
N LEU A 335 25.25 -27.33 18.52
CA LEU A 335 23.94 -27.44 19.20
C LEU A 335 23.56 -28.89 19.57
N PHE A 336 24.25 -29.92 19.06
CA PHE A 336 23.74 -31.30 19.08
C PHE A 336 24.74 -32.38 19.56
N ASN A 337 26.03 -32.08 19.73
CA ASN A 337 27.05 -33.06 20.15
C ASN A 337 27.51 -32.86 21.61
N ALA A 338 26.65 -32.29 22.45
CA ALA A 338 26.91 -31.96 23.85
C ALA A 338 25.59 -31.92 24.64
N GLY A 339 25.64 -31.51 25.91
CA GLY A 339 24.46 -31.38 26.76
C GLY A 339 23.40 -30.43 26.19
N TYR A 340 22.14 -30.72 26.50
CA TYR A 340 20.98 -29.98 26.01
C TYR A 340 19.83 -30.04 27.01
N SER A 341 18.90 -29.09 26.91
CA SER A 341 17.55 -29.25 27.45
C SER A 341 16.48 -29.13 26.38
N ALA A 342 15.48 -30.00 26.48
CA ALA A 342 14.28 -29.95 25.67
C ALA A 342 13.05 -29.88 26.58
N PHE A 343 11.98 -29.26 26.09
CA PHE A 343 10.71 -29.20 26.80
C PHE A 343 9.53 -29.44 25.86
N ALA A 344 8.45 -30.02 26.40
CA ALA A 344 7.19 -30.23 25.71
C ALA A 344 6.03 -29.94 26.68
N HIS A 345 5.26 -28.89 26.39
CA HIS A 345 4.17 -28.41 27.26
C HIS A 345 2.83 -28.46 26.54
N LEU A 346 1.84 -29.16 27.10
CA LEU A 346 0.47 -29.13 26.61
C LEU A 346 -0.35 -28.18 27.48
N ILE A 347 -0.74 -27.03 26.92
CA ILE A 347 -1.47 -25.96 27.59
C ILE A 347 -2.97 -26.02 27.24
N PHE A 348 -3.81 -25.99 28.27
CA PHE A 348 -5.26 -25.85 28.16
C PHE A 348 -5.73 -24.53 28.78
N TYR A 349 -6.55 -23.79 28.03
CA TYR A 349 -7.15 -22.52 28.43
C TYR A 349 -8.68 -22.63 28.48
N SER A 350 -9.30 -22.17 29.57
CA SER A 350 -10.75 -22.06 29.70
C SER A 350 -11.14 -20.83 30.53
N GLY A 351 -11.27 -19.68 29.85
CA GLY A 351 -11.49 -18.39 30.51
C GLY A 351 -10.31 -18.01 31.39
N THR A 352 -10.54 -17.90 32.70
CA THR A 352 -9.48 -17.67 33.71
C THR A 352 -8.77 -18.96 34.16
N PHE A 353 -9.32 -20.14 33.87
CA PHE A 353 -8.68 -21.41 34.19
C PHE A 353 -7.59 -21.72 33.17
N LYS A 354 -6.42 -22.08 33.68
CA LYS A 354 -5.26 -22.55 32.92
C LYS A 354 -4.75 -23.84 33.54
N LEU A 355 -4.41 -24.82 32.70
CA LEU A 355 -3.75 -26.05 33.11
C LEU A 355 -2.65 -26.36 32.09
N VAL A 356 -1.47 -26.76 32.56
CA VAL A 356 -0.38 -27.24 31.69
C VAL A 356 0.13 -28.58 32.20
N LEU A 357 0.36 -29.51 31.28
CA LEU A 357 1.19 -30.68 31.51
C LEU A 357 2.62 -30.35 31.08
N TYR A 358 3.57 -30.38 32.01
CA TYR A 358 4.98 -30.08 31.78
C TYR A 358 5.81 -31.36 31.64
N GLN A 359 6.61 -31.46 30.58
CA GLN A 359 7.71 -32.40 30.48
C GLN A 359 8.98 -31.64 30.10
N PHE A 360 10.02 -31.76 30.93
CA PHE A 360 11.39 -31.37 30.60
C PHE A 360 12.24 -32.64 30.39
N LEU A 361 13.23 -32.54 29.50
CA LEU A 361 14.29 -33.50 29.30
C LEU A 361 15.61 -32.72 29.37
N VAL A 362 16.58 -33.21 30.14
CA VAL A 362 17.91 -32.61 30.29
C VAL A 362 18.92 -33.74 30.19
N ASP A 363 19.99 -33.51 29.43
CA ASP A 363 21.06 -34.47 29.11
C ASP A 363 22.40 -33.70 29.18
N GLY A 364 23.48 -34.34 29.66
CA GLY A 364 24.78 -33.71 29.94
C GLY A 364 25.81 -34.67 30.53
#